data_AF-A0A2M8BMW4-F1
#
_entry.id   AF-A0A2M8BMW4-F1
#
_cell.length_a   1.000
_cell.length_b   1.000
_cell.length_c   1.000
_cell.angle_alpha   90.00
_cell.angle_beta   90.00
_cell.angle_gamma   90.00
#
_symmetry.space_group_name_H-M   'P 1'
#
loop_
_entity.id
_entity.type
_entity.pdbx_description
1 polymer ?
#
loop_
_entity_poly.entity_id
_entity_poly.type
_entity_poly.pdbx_seq_one_letter_code
_entity_poly.pdbx_strand_id
1 'polypeptide(L)'
;MHDEPGTHHRGTSMTLLHSCQKAAELLSQSLDEPLDMVDKLRLRMHLSMCGNCRNVQEQLNLIHKMGGQIGTIDVCNDSGEPPLPHGDPVR
;
A
#
# COMPACT_ATOMS: atom_id res chain seq x y z
N MET A 1 21.45 25.23 -22.94
CA MET A 1 22.19 23.97 -23.11
C MET A 1 22.36 23.34 -21.74
N HIS A 2 21.37 22.58 -21.28
CA HIS A 2 21.55 21.52 -20.28
C HIS A 2 20.55 20.45 -20.68
N ASP A 3 21.03 19.56 -21.53
CA ASP A 3 20.42 18.27 -21.85
C ASP A 3 20.88 17.34 -20.72
N GLU A 4 20.00 17.08 -19.76
CA GLU A 4 20.25 16.12 -18.68
C GLU A 4 19.60 14.79 -19.06
N PRO A 5 20.38 13.72 -19.27
CA PRO A 5 19.88 12.45 -19.75
C PRO A 5 19.22 11.62 -18.64
N GLY A 6 17.99 11.18 -18.90
CA GLY A 6 17.52 9.84 -18.59
C GLY A 6 17.37 9.45 -17.11
N THR A 7 16.17 9.63 -16.58
CA THR A 7 15.61 8.70 -15.57
C THR A 7 14.24 8.20 -16.03
N HIS A 8 14.25 7.42 -17.11
CA HIS A 8 13.17 6.46 -17.31
C HIS A 8 13.30 5.41 -16.18
N HIS A 9 12.58 5.61 -15.07
CA HIS A 9 12.23 4.52 -14.17
C HIS A 9 11.25 3.60 -14.90
N ARG A 10 11.82 2.81 -15.81
CA ARG A 10 11.13 1.83 -16.64
C ARG A 10 10.65 0.73 -15.68
N GLY A 11 9.33 0.66 -15.52
CA GLY A 11 8.66 -0.26 -14.62
C GLY A 11 9.21 -1.68 -14.71
N THR A 12 9.59 -2.22 -13.56
CA THR A 12 9.97 -3.62 -13.37
C THR A 12 8.72 -4.50 -13.54
N SER A 13 8.44 -4.83 -14.79
CA SER A 13 7.58 -5.94 -15.16
C SER A 13 8.42 -7.22 -15.10
N MET A 14 8.37 -7.94 -13.98
CA MET A 14 8.75 -9.35 -13.93
C MET A 14 7.75 -10.12 -13.07
N THR A 15 6.75 -10.64 -13.78
CA THR A 15 5.64 -11.44 -13.26
C THR A 15 6.02 -12.90 -13.29
N LEU A 16 5.75 -13.63 -12.21
CA LEU A 16 5.40 -15.05 -12.36
C LEU A 16 4.16 -15.55 -11.59
N LEU A 17 3.46 -14.73 -10.79
CA LEU A 17 2.03 -14.98 -10.46
C LEU A 17 1.22 -13.69 -10.21
N HIS A 18 1.84 -12.60 -9.71
CA HIS A 18 1.27 -11.26 -9.71
C HIS A 18 2.27 -10.26 -10.28
N SER A 19 1.79 -9.16 -10.85
CA SER A 19 2.65 -8.00 -11.11
C SER A 19 3.07 -7.37 -9.78
N CYS A 20 4.21 -6.70 -9.76
CA CYS A 20 4.69 -6.01 -8.56
C CYS A 20 3.63 -5.05 -7.98
N GLN A 21 2.86 -4.40 -8.85
CA GLN A 21 1.73 -3.55 -8.48
C GLN A 21 0.61 -4.36 -7.81
N LYS A 22 0.17 -5.46 -8.43
CA LYS A 22 -0.88 -6.31 -7.87
C LYS A 22 -0.47 -6.95 -6.55
N ALA A 23 0.81 -7.28 -6.39
CA ALA A 23 1.36 -7.77 -5.14
C ALA A 23 1.28 -6.71 -4.03
N ALA A 24 1.58 -5.44 -4.33
CA ALA A 24 1.45 -4.34 -3.37
C ALA A 24 -0.01 -4.09 -2.97
N GLU A 25 -0.94 -4.14 -3.92
CA GLU A 25 -2.38 -4.05 -3.63
C GLU A 25 -2.85 -5.16 -2.70
N LEU A 26 -2.49 -6.41 -2.99
CA LEU A 26 -2.81 -7.57 -2.16
C LEU A 26 -2.17 -7.51 -0.77
N LEU A 27 -0.95 -6.97 -0.65
CA LEU A 27 -0.31 -6.74 0.64
C LEU A 27 -1.09 -5.73 1.48
N SER A 28 -1.52 -4.61 0.89
CA SER A 28 -2.35 -3.63 1.59
C SER A 28 -3.70 -4.22 2.00
N GLN A 29 -4.35 -4.93 1.07
CA GLN A 29 -5.61 -5.60 1.36
C GLN A 29 -5.48 -6.61 2.49
N SER A 30 -4.33 -7.28 2.62
CA SER A 30 -4.09 -8.29 3.66
C SER A 30 -4.00 -7.75 5.08
N LEU A 31 -3.81 -6.44 5.21
CA LEU A 31 -3.76 -5.74 6.49
C LEU A 31 -5.16 -5.35 6.98
N ASP A 32 -6.09 -5.08 6.07
CA ASP A 32 -7.48 -4.70 6.36
C ASP A 32 -8.41 -5.93 6.38
N GLU A 33 -8.26 -6.83 5.41
CA GLU A 33 -9.12 -8.00 5.22
C GLU A 33 -8.29 -9.29 5.06
N PRO A 34 -8.84 -10.47 5.43
CA PRO A 34 -8.19 -11.73 5.13
C PRO A 34 -8.28 -12.03 3.64
N LEU A 35 -7.12 -12.13 2.97
CA LEU A 35 -7.07 -12.56 1.56
C LEU A 35 -7.59 -13.99 1.39
N ASP A 36 -8.09 -14.24 0.18
CA ASP A 36 -8.30 -15.58 -0.32
C ASP A 36 -7.02 -16.43 -0.18
N MET A 37 -7.18 -17.68 0.26
CA MET A 37 -6.08 -18.59 0.55
C MET A 37 -5.20 -18.83 -0.68
N VAL A 38 -5.79 -18.81 -1.88
CA VAL A 38 -5.06 -18.98 -3.14
C VAL A 38 -4.19 -17.75 -3.41
N ASP A 39 -4.75 -16.55 -3.36
CA ASP A 39 -4.00 -15.32 -3.64
C ASP A 39 -2.90 -15.07 -2.61
N LYS A 40 -3.11 -15.46 -1.35
CA LYS A 40 -2.08 -15.44 -0.31
C LYS A 40 -0.89 -16.34 -0.66
N LEU A 41 -1.14 -17.53 -1.21
CA LEU A 41 -0.09 -18.45 -1.63
C LEU A 41 0.69 -17.90 -2.83
N ARG A 42 -0.03 -17.36 -3.84
CA ARG A 42 0.57 -16.74 -5.02
C ARG A 42 1.44 -15.54 -4.67
N LEU A 43 0.96 -14.71 -3.74
CA LEU A 43 1.68 -13.55 -3.23
C LEU A 43 2.98 -13.97 -2.53
N ARG A 44 2.94 -15.01 -1.68
CA ARG A 44 4.15 -15.54 -1.02
C ARG A 44 5.18 -16.05 -2.03
N MET A 45 4.75 -16.73 -3.09
CA MET A 45 5.64 -17.15 -4.17
C MET A 45 6.29 -15.94 -4.84
N HIS A 46 5.52 -14.90 -5.17
CA HIS A 46 6.06 -13.67 -5.76
C HIS A 46 7.10 -12.98 -4.85
N LEU A 47 6.82 -12.84 -3.56
CA LEU A 47 7.72 -12.22 -2.58
C LEU A 47 9.03 -12.99 -2.40
N SER A 48 9.00 -14.32 -2.56
CA SER A 48 10.21 -15.14 -2.50
C SER A 48 11.16 -14.90 -3.67
N MET A 49 10.63 -14.44 -4.81
CA MET A 49 11.39 -14.20 -6.05
C MET A 49 11.67 -12.71 -6.29
N CYS A 50 10.85 -11.81 -5.75
CA CYS A 50 10.96 -10.36 -5.93
C CYS A 50 11.35 -9.66 -4.62
N GLY A 51 12.63 -9.30 -4.48
CA GLY A 51 13.14 -8.58 -3.32
C GLY A 51 12.50 -7.20 -3.13
N ASN A 52 12.10 -6.54 -4.22
CA ASN A 52 11.46 -5.22 -4.17
C ASN A 52 10.11 -5.28 -3.46
N CYS A 53 9.28 -6.26 -3.81
CA CYS A 53 8.00 -6.48 -3.16
C CYS A 53 8.16 -6.94 -1.72
N ARG A 54 9.22 -7.70 -1.40
CA ARG A 54 9.55 -8.06 -0.01
C ARG A 54 9.84 -6.83 0.85
N ASN A 55 10.61 -5.89 0.33
CA ASN A 55 10.91 -4.63 1.02
C ASN A 55 9.63 -3.80 1.27
N VAL A 56 8.69 -3.80 0.33
CA VAL A 56 7.38 -3.14 0.51
C VAL A 56 6.55 -3.84 1.58
N GLN A 57 6.50 -5.18 1.59
CA GLN A 57 5.83 -5.95 2.64
C GLN A 57 6.38 -5.64 4.03
N GLU A 58 7.71 -5.55 4.16
CA GLU A 58 8.36 -5.22 5.43
C GLU A 58 7.96 -3.82 5.90
N GLN A 59 8.01 -2.82 5.03
CA GLN A 59 7.58 -1.45 5.34
C GLN A 59 6.11 -1.38 5.78
N LEU A 60 5.21 -2.02 5.03
CA LEU A 60 3.78 -2.05 5.36
C LEU A 60 3.53 -2.74 6.72
N ASN A 61 4.21 -3.84 7.00
CA ASN A 61 4.10 -4.53 8.28
C ASN A 61 4.66 -3.69 9.45
N LEU A 62 5.74 -2.95 9.23
CA LEU A 62 6.26 -1.99 10.22
C LEU A 62 5.24 -0.90 10.52
N ILE A 63 4.65 -0.30 9.48
CA ILE A 63 3.60 0.72 9.63
C ILE A 63 2.40 0.14 10.38
N HIS A 64 1.94 -1.06 10.05
CA HIS A 64 0.81 -1.68 10.75
C HIS A 64 1.12 -2.01 12.22
N LYS A 65 2.32 -2.54 12.51
CA LYS A 65 2.80 -2.81 13.88
C LYS A 65 2.95 -1.54 14.70
N MET A 66 3.39 -0.45 14.09
CA MET A 66 3.45 0.85 14.75
C MET A 66 2.04 1.42 14.91
N GLY A 67 1.17 1.31 13.90
CA GLY A 67 -0.24 1.71 13.90
C GLY A 67 -1.02 1.17 15.10
N GLY A 68 -0.83 -0.12 15.42
CA GLY A 68 -1.44 -0.73 16.60
C GLY A 68 -0.94 -0.17 17.93
N GLN A 69 0.28 0.38 17.98
CA GLN A 69 0.84 1.08 19.15
C GLN A 69 0.56 2.59 19.11
N ILE A 70 0.27 3.13 17.93
CA ILE A 70 -0.06 4.52 17.64
C ILE A 70 -1.49 4.87 18.04
N GLY A 71 -2.35 3.90 18.36
CA GLY A 71 -3.65 4.15 18.98
C GLY A 71 -3.60 4.98 20.28
N THR A 72 -2.40 5.22 20.83
CA THR A 72 -2.16 6.10 21.98
C THR A 72 -1.37 7.37 21.64
N ILE A 73 -0.94 7.61 20.38
CA ILE A 73 -0.49 8.94 20.00
C ILE A 73 -1.72 9.77 19.67
N ASP A 74 -2.12 10.59 20.65
CA ASP A 74 -2.92 11.77 20.39
C ASP A 74 -2.10 12.71 19.50
N VAL A 75 -2.13 12.45 18.19
CA VAL A 75 -1.77 13.48 17.22
C VAL A 75 -2.98 14.41 17.23
N CYS A 76 -2.90 15.47 18.04
CA CYS A 76 -3.63 16.70 17.82
C CYS A 76 -3.26 17.21 16.42
N ASN A 77 -3.87 16.58 15.41
CA ASN A 77 -3.73 16.92 14.01
C ASN A 77 -4.71 18.06 13.76
N ASP A 78 -4.16 19.26 13.64
CA ASP A 78 -4.77 20.38 12.93
C ASP A 78 -5.05 19.93 11.49
N SER A 79 -6.18 19.24 11.29
CA SER A 79 -6.77 19.05 9.98
C SER A 79 -7.94 19.99 9.90
N GLY A 80 -7.72 21.10 9.20
CA GLY A 80 -8.79 21.96 8.71
C GLY A 80 -9.93 21.10 8.15
N GLU A 81 -11.06 21.21 8.82
CA GLU A 81 -12.34 20.71 8.36
C GLU A 81 -12.81 21.64 7.22
N PRO A 82 -12.88 21.21 5.96
CA PRO A 82 -13.73 21.89 4.99
C PRO A 82 -15.19 21.53 5.33
N PRO A 83 -16.06 22.51 5.64
CA PRO A 83 -17.45 22.20 5.94
C PRO A 83 -18.12 21.75 4.65
N LEU A 84 -18.50 20.47 4.60
CA LEU A 84 -19.42 19.97 3.58
C LEU A 84 -20.48 19.08 4.23
N PRO A 85 -21.71 19.58 4.40
CA PRO A 85 -22.88 18.74 4.32
C PRO A 85 -23.49 18.87 2.92
N HIS A 86 -23.38 17.80 2.15
CA HIS A 86 -24.23 17.55 0.98
C HIS A 86 -25.61 17.07 1.46
N GLY A 87 -26.67 17.76 1.01
CA GLY A 87 -27.95 17.17 0.61
C GLY A 87 -29.04 16.96 1.67
N ASP A 88 -30.05 17.84 1.64
CA ASP A 88 -31.52 17.65 1.60
C ASP A 88 -32.20 16.34 2.09
N PRO A 89 -33.53 16.30 2.32
CA PRO A 89 -34.45 17.24 2.97
C PRO A 89 -35.26 16.55 4.11
N VAL A 90 -35.78 17.29 5.10
CA VAL A 90 -36.88 16.74 5.94
C VAL A 90 -37.92 17.80 6.33
N ARG A 91 -39.11 17.58 5.76
CA ARG A 91 -40.45 18.05 6.13
C ARG A 91 -40.93 19.43 5.68
#